data_AF-A0A8T5ZQR4-F1
#
_entry.id   AF-A0A8T5ZQR4-F1
#
_cell.length_a   1.000
_cell.length_b   1.000
_cell.length_c   1.000
_cell.angle_alpha   90.00
_cell.angle_beta   90.00
_cell.angle_gamma   90.00
#
_symmetry.space_group_name_H-M   'P 1'
#
loop_
_entity.id
_entity.type
_entity.pdbx_description
1 polymer ?
#
loop_
_entity_poly.entity_id
_entity_poly.type
_entity_poly.pdbx_seq_one_letter_code
_entity_poly.pdbx_strand_id
1 'polypeptide(L)' 'VYNLAGFITTASGQRMAFVQYLSGYAVEPADQRNRRIPLVRFESRLYKDIYQNN' A
#
# COMPACT_ATOMS: atom_id res chain seq x y z
N VAL A 1 -10.17 -4.87 -7.33
CA VAL A 1 -8.99 -4.07 -7.71
C VAL A 1 -8.72 -3.07 -6.60
N TYR A 2 -7.46 -2.89 -6.18
CA TYR A 2 -7.06 -1.95 -5.13
C TYR A 2 -5.90 -1.09 -5.61
N ASN A 3 -6.20 0.13 -6.02
CA ASN A 3 -5.23 1.04 -6.61
C ASN A 3 -5.14 2.33 -5.81
N LEU A 4 -3.96 2.93 -5.78
CA LEU A 4 -3.72 4.21 -5.14
C LEU A 4 -2.71 4.99 -5.99
N ALA A 5 -2.91 6.28 -6.16
CA ALA A 5 -1.93 7.13 -6.83
C ALA A 5 -1.83 8.44 -6.04
N GLY A 6 -0.61 8.96 -5.91
CA GLY A 6 -0.41 10.16 -5.11
C GLY A 6 1.06 10.55 -4.97
N PHE A 7 1.31 11.31 -3.92
CA PHE A 7 2.64 11.75 -3.54
C PHE A 7 2.93 11.37 -2.08
N ILE A 8 4.19 11.08 -1.80
CA ILE A 8 4.71 10.86 -0.45
C ILE A 8 5.92 11.77 -0.24
N THR A 9 6.00 12.39 0.94
CA THR A 9 7.21 13.10 1.38
C THR A 9 8.01 12.15 2.24
N THR A 10 9.25 11.87 1.86
CA THR A 10 10.12 10.94 2.57
C THR A 10 10.77 11.59 3.80
N ALA A 11 11.48 10.80 4.62
CA ALA A 11 12.19 11.29 5.78
C ALA A 11 13.32 12.29 5.41
N SER A 12 13.90 12.16 4.22
CA SER A 12 14.88 13.12 3.68
C SER A 12 14.24 14.44 3.20
N GLY A 13 12.91 14.52 3.18
CA GLY A 13 12.15 15.67 2.67
C GLY A 13 11.89 15.61 1.16
N GLN A 14 12.31 14.56 0.47
CA GLN A 14 12.05 14.39 -0.96
C GLN A 14 10.56 14.11 -1.21
N ARG A 15 9.98 14.81 -2.19
CA ARG A 15 8.62 14.54 -2.66
C ARG A 15 8.64 13.54 -3.80
N MET A 16 8.10 12.35 -3.58
CA MET A 16 8.02 11.27 -4.56
C MET A 16 6.58 11.10 -5.06
N ALA A 17 6.41 10.90 -6.37
CA ALA A 17 5.15 10.48 -6.96
C ALA A 17 5.09 8.94 -7.00
N PHE A 18 3.91 8.36 -6.83
CA PHE A 18 3.74 6.91 -6.87
C PHE A 18 2.39 6.48 -7.46
N VAL A 19 2.37 5.25 -7.99
CA VAL A 19 1.17 4.54 -8.44
C VAL A 19 1.24 3.10 -7.92
N GLN A 20 0.28 2.72 -7.09
CA GLN A 20 0.01 1.36 -6.63
C GLN A 20 -1.11 0.77 -7.49
N TYR A 21 -0.85 -0.40 -8.07
CA TYR A 21 -1.85 -1.17 -8.80
C TYR A 21 -1.90 -2.60 -8.27
N LEU A 22 -3.07 -3.02 -7.75
CA LEU A 22 -3.28 -4.37 -7.24
C LEU A 22 -4.47 -5.01 -7.95
N SER A 23 -4.14 -5.95 -8.86
CA SER A 23 -5.09 -6.77 -9.60
C SER A 23 -5.14 -8.19 -9.09
N GLY A 24 -6.27 -8.88 -9.29
CA GLY A 24 -6.43 -10.27 -8.86
C GLY A 24 -6.41 -10.49 -7.35
N TYR A 25 -6.51 -9.43 -6.53
CA TYR A 25 -6.56 -9.56 -5.08
C TYR A 25 -7.81 -10.35 -4.66
N ALA A 26 -7.58 -11.54 -4.13
CA ALA A 26 -8.59 -12.43 -3.59
C ALA A 26 -8.14 -12.94 -2.22
N VAL A 27 -9.11 -13.22 -1.37
CA VAL A 27 -8.93 -13.92 -0.10
C VAL A 27 -9.90 -15.10 -0.09
N GLU A 28 -9.64 -16.08 0.76
CA GLU A 28 -10.57 -17.20 0.91
C GLU A 28 -11.97 -16.71 1.33
N PRO A 29 -13.06 -17.42 0.98
CA PRO A 29 -14.42 -17.01 1.31
C PRO A 29 -14.62 -16.72 2.81
N ALA A 30 -13.98 -17.49 3.68
CA ALA A 30 -14.03 -17.32 5.14
C ALA A 30 -13.48 -15.95 5.59
N ASP A 31 -12.50 -15.40 4.86
CA ASP A 31 -11.80 -14.17 5.20
C ASP A 31 -12.35 -12.93 4.49
N GLN A 32 -13.45 -13.05 3.73
CA GLN A 32 -13.99 -11.92 2.96
C GLN A 32 -14.32 -10.70 3.82
N ARG A 33 -14.81 -10.88 5.05
CA ARG A 33 -15.06 -9.78 6.00
C ARG A 33 -13.76 -9.08 6.41
N ASN A 34 -12.67 -9.85 6.51
CA ASN A 34 -11.35 -9.41 6.94
C ASN A 34 -10.37 -9.17 5.79
N ARG A 35 -10.84 -9.17 4.53
CA ARG A 35 -10.02 -8.97 3.32
C ARG A 35 -9.24 -7.66 3.27
N ARG A 36 -9.56 -6.70 4.14
CA ARG A 36 -8.80 -5.44 4.23
C ARG A 36 -7.56 -5.57 5.12
N ILE A 37 -7.52 -6.54 6.03
CA ILE A 37 -6.39 -6.72 6.96
C ILE A 37 -5.07 -6.99 6.22
N PRO A 38 -4.99 -7.91 5.23
CA PRO A 38 -3.75 -8.14 4.51
C PRO A 38 -3.35 -6.93 3.66
N LEU A 39 -4.34 -6.28 3.04
CA LEU A 39 -4.13 -5.08 2.24
C LEU A 39 -3.55 -3.92 3.07
N VAL A 40 -4.15 -3.63 4.22
CA VAL A 40 -3.69 -2.56 5.13
C VAL A 40 -2.28 -2.87 5.64
N ARG A 41 -1.96 -4.12 5.96
CA ARG A 41 -0.61 -4.52 6.37
C ARG A 41 0.41 -4.33 5.24
N PHE A 42 0.05 -4.70 4.01
CA PHE A 42 0.89 -4.48 2.83
C PHE A 42 1.16 -2.99 2.62
N GLU A 43 0.12 -2.16 2.57
CA GLU A 43 0.24 -0.71 2.36
C GLU A 43 1.04 -0.04 3.49
N SER A 44 0.78 -0.42 4.75
CA SER A 44 1.48 0.15 5.90
C SER A 44 2.99 -0.13 5.86
N ARG A 45 3.40 -1.32 5.40
CA ARG A 45 4.82 -1.66 5.23
C ARG A 45 5.42 -0.90 4.05
N LEU A 46 4.76 -0.95 2.89
CA LEU A 46 5.22 -0.32 1.67
C LEU A 46 5.48 1.19 1.86
N TYR A 47 4.51 1.94 2.37
CA TYR A 47 4.65 3.39 2.53
C TYR A 47 5.63 3.76 3.63
N LYS A 48 5.77 2.93 4.68
CA LYS A 48 6.79 3.14 5.72
C LYS A 48 8.19 2.93 5.15
N ASP A 49 8.41 1.90 4.34
CA ASP A 49 9.70 1.63 3.72
C ASP A 49 10.08 2.75 2.73
N ILE A 50 9.11 3.22 1.92
CA ILE A 50 9.35 4.37 1.02
C ILE A 50 9.69 5.63 1.83
N TYR A 51 9.00 5.88 2.94
CA TYR A 51 9.29 7.01 3.82
C TYR A 51 10.68 6.94 4.44
N GLN A 52 11.14 5.76 4.87
CA GLN A 52 12.40 5.61 5.62
C GLN A 52 13.64 5.46 4.74
N ASN A 53 13.51 4.84 3.56
CA ASN A 53 14.65 4.40 2.75
C ASN A 53 14.92 5.29 1.53
N ASN A 54 14.28 6.46 1.42
CA ASN A 54 14.51 7.47 0.38
C ASN A 54 14.58 8.88 0.99
#